data_AF-A0A1F6T5U2-F1
#
_entry.id   AF-A0A1F6T5U2-F1
#
_cell.length_a   1.000
_cell.length_b   1.000
_cell.length_c   1.000
_cell.angle_alpha   90.00
_cell.angle_beta   90.00
_cell.angle_gamma   90.00
#
_symmetry.space_group_name_H-M   'P 1'
#
loop_
_entity.id
_entity.type
_entity.pdbx_description
1 polymer ?
#
loop_
_entity_poly.entity_id
_entity_poly.type
_entity_poly.pdbx_seq_one_letter_code
_entity_poly.pdbx_strand_id
1 'polypeptide(L)'
;MNPIVSAIISSIIDSILESAMTPAPVAPPSAPVGVVRPALQNGPLATMSPPSNGYAQFGDKTLRLAASLQIRDTQNRIVMSGTLQQPIPVLYKLDEYGSVQRVWVLTQEEAEVADQLIKQKSSAQK
;
A
#
# COMPACT_ATOMS: atom_id res chain seq x y z
N MET A 1 1.67 67.61 -17.21
CA MET A 1 0.87 67.36 -18.43
C MET A 1 0.97 65.88 -18.75
N ASN A 2 -0.09 65.14 -18.46
CA ASN A 2 -0.42 63.83 -19.04
C ASN A 2 -0.70 63.98 -20.56
N PRO A 3 -1.09 62.93 -21.29
CA PRO A 3 -0.38 61.68 -21.56
C PRO A 3 -0.41 61.38 -23.08
N ILE A 4 0.39 60.43 -23.57
CA ILE A 4 0.09 59.76 -24.85
C ILE A 4 -0.39 58.34 -24.55
N VAL A 5 -1.53 58.06 -25.13
CA VAL A 5 -2.44 56.92 -24.98
C VAL A 5 -2.39 56.09 -26.26
N SER A 6 -2.64 54.78 -26.13
CA SER A 6 -2.99 53.79 -27.17
C SER A 6 -1.84 53.20 -27.99
N ALA A 7 -1.75 51.90 -28.26
CA ALA A 7 -2.59 50.76 -27.88
C ALA A 7 -1.81 49.47 -28.18
N ILE A 8 -1.70 48.56 -27.21
CA ILE A 8 -1.48 47.13 -27.48
C ILE A 8 -2.62 46.42 -26.79
N ILE A 9 -3.70 46.20 -27.54
CA ILE A 9 -4.88 45.48 -27.11
C ILE A 9 -4.65 43.99 -27.40
N SER A 10 -4.79 43.20 -26.34
CA SER A 10 -5.30 41.83 -26.25
C SER A 10 -4.82 40.79 -27.26
N SER A 11 -4.19 39.73 -26.76
CA SER A 11 -4.85 38.42 -26.65
C SER A 11 -3.84 37.37 -26.18
N ILE A 12 -4.10 36.73 -25.04
CA ILE A 12 -4.29 35.27 -24.87
C ILE A 12 -4.51 35.06 -23.37
N ILE A 13 -5.79 35.09 -23.02
CA ILE A 13 -6.51 34.22 -22.10
C ILE A 13 -5.64 33.49 -21.05
N ASP A 14 -5.85 33.91 -19.81
CA ASP A 14 -5.95 33.11 -18.58
C ASP A 14 -5.68 31.60 -18.78
N SER A 15 -4.51 31.15 -18.35
CA SER A 15 -4.21 29.73 -18.26
C SER A 15 -3.36 29.50 -17.02
N ILE A 16 -4.03 29.14 -15.92
CA ILE A 16 -3.70 28.11 -14.93
C ILE A 16 -4.41 28.40 -13.59
N LEU A 17 -5.74 28.47 -13.60
CA LEU A 17 -6.53 28.06 -12.44
C LEU A 17 -7.18 26.71 -12.79
N GLU A 18 -6.42 25.60 -12.72
CA GLU A 18 -6.97 24.28 -12.35
C GLU A 18 -5.86 23.21 -12.24
N SER A 19 -5.34 23.01 -11.04
CA SER A 19 -4.94 21.66 -10.61
C SER A 19 -5.21 21.51 -9.12
N ALA A 20 -6.45 21.84 -8.75
CA ALA A 20 -7.12 21.27 -7.60
C ALA A 20 -7.54 19.83 -7.96
N MET A 21 -6.55 18.95 -8.10
CA MET A 21 -6.71 17.48 -8.15
C MET A 21 -5.31 16.87 -8.29
N THR A 22 -4.44 17.11 -7.31
CA THR A 22 -3.64 15.95 -6.90
C THR A 22 -4.68 14.90 -6.53
N PRO A 23 -4.74 13.72 -7.15
CA PRO A 23 -5.41 12.63 -6.48
C PRO A 23 -4.74 12.58 -5.11
N ALA A 24 -5.49 12.88 -4.05
CA ALA A 24 -5.03 12.59 -2.71
C ALA A 24 -4.41 11.19 -2.80
N PRO A 25 -3.17 10.96 -2.34
CA PRO A 25 -2.63 9.62 -2.27
C PRO A 25 -3.74 8.79 -1.69
N VAL A 26 -4.26 7.82 -2.44
CA VAL A 26 -5.43 7.05 -2.06
C VAL A 26 -5.11 6.47 -0.69
N ALA A 27 -5.55 7.16 0.36
CA ALA A 27 -5.30 6.72 1.71
C ALA A 27 -5.99 5.36 1.76
N PRO A 28 -5.27 4.28 2.07
CA PRO A 28 -5.89 2.97 2.14
C PRO A 28 -7.15 3.11 2.99
N PRO A 29 -8.28 2.51 2.58
CA PRO A 29 -9.55 2.66 3.29
C PRO A 29 -9.30 2.34 4.77
N SER A 30 -9.52 3.32 5.65
CA SER A 30 -9.35 3.17 7.09
C SER A 30 -10.21 1.99 7.55
N ALA A 31 -9.57 0.88 7.90
CA ALA A 31 -10.26 -0.30 8.39
C ALA A 31 -10.92 0.03 9.74
N PRO A 32 -12.11 -0.50 10.04
CA PRO A 32 -12.72 -0.33 11.36
C PRO A 32 -11.82 -0.97 12.42
N VAL A 33 -11.32 -0.12 13.32
CA VAL A 33 -10.51 -0.48 14.49
C VAL A 33 -11.34 -1.44 15.38
N GLY A 34 -10.82 -2.64 15.65
CA GLY A 34 -11.35 -3.49 16.73
C GLY A 34 -11.64 -4.96 16.42
N VAL A 35 -11.59 -5.41 15.17
CA VAL A 35 -11.69 -6.86 14.85
C VAL A 35 -10.32 -7.40 14.46
N VAL A 36 -9.64 -8.06 15.39
CA VAL A 36 -8.39 -8.78 15.13
C VAL A 36 -8.66 -9.85 14.07
N ARG A 37 -8.24 -9.59 12.84
CA ARG A 37 -8.52 -10.49 11.71
C ARG A 37 -7.76 -11.81 11.91
N PRO A 38 -8.33 -12.97 11.52
CA PRO A 38 -7.59 -14.23 11.52
C PRO A 38 -6.29 -14.15 10.71
N ALA A 39 -6.27 -13.29 9.68
CA ALA A 39 -5.09 -12.98 8.86
C ALA A 39 -3.86 -12.54 9.68
N LEU A 40 -4.06 -11.88 10.83
CA LEU A 40 -2.96 -11.41 11.70
C LEU A 40 -2.11 -12.54 12.29
N GLN A 41 -2.58 -13.79 12.17
CA GLN A 41 -1.89 -14.98 12.65
C GLN A 41 -1.23 -15.79 11.52
N ASN A 42 -1.36 -15.37 10.25
CA ASN A 42 -1.11 -16.21 9.09
C ASN A 42 0.31 -16.15 8.50
N GLY A 43 1.30 -15.64 9.24
CA GLY A 43 2.68 -15.67 8.80
C GLY A 43 3.55 -14.59 9.43
N PRO A 44 4.79 -14.42 8.94
CA PRO A 44 5.66 -13.32 9.34
C PRO A 44 5.20 -11.98 8.76
N LEU A 45 5.37 -10.92 9.55
CA LEU A 45 5.17 -9.53 9.15
C LEU A 45 6.38 -9.07 8.32
N ALA A 46 6.13 -8.42 7.19
CA ALA A 46 7.18 -7.77 6.41
C ALA A 46 6.62 -6.59 5.61
N THR A 47 7.50 -5.63 5.28
CA THR A 47 7.16 -4.57 4.33
C THR A 47 7.34 -5.09 2.92
N MET A 48 6.26 -5.18 2.15
CA MET A 48 6.29 -5.63 0.76
C MET A 48 6.42 -4.45 -0.20
N SER A 49 7.41 -4.52 -1.09
CA SER A 49 7.56 -3.60 -2.22
C SER A 49 6.51 -3.89 -3.30
N PRO A 50 6.26 -2.93 -4.21
CA PRO A 50 5.50 -3.18 -5.42
C PRO A 50 5.99 -4.46 -6.14
N PRO A 51 5.09 -5.38 -6.51
CA PRO A 51 5.46 -6.60 -7.22
C PRO A 51 5.94 -6.26 -8.63
N SER A 52 7.09 -6.80 -9.02
CA SER A 52 7.72 -6.57 -10.32
C SER A 52 8.24 -7.88 -10.90
N ASN A 53 7.89 -8.15 -12.16
CA ASN A 53 8.33 -9.33 -12.91
C ASN A 53 8.12 -10.69 -12.19
N GLY A 54 7.05 -10.82 -11.39
CA GLY A 54 6.74 -12.04 -10.62
C GLY A 54 7.53 -12.20 -9.32
N TYR A 55 8.23 -11.16 -8.87
CA TYR A 55 8.92 -11.10 -7.59
C TYR A 55 8.47 -9.88 -6.80
N ALA A 56 8.59 -9.92 -5.47
CA ALA A 56 8.48 -8.74 -4.62
C ALA A 56 9.50 -8.83 -3.50
N GLN A 57 9.92 -7.67 -3.01
CA GLN A 57 10.80 -7.58 -1.85
C GLN A 57 9.94 -7.52 -0.59
N PHE A 58 10.22 -8.39 0.38
CA PHE A 58 9.58 -8.47 1.69
C PHE A 58 10.65 -8.19 2.75
N GLY A 59 10.74 -6.94 3.20
CA GLY A 59 11.86 -6.45 4.00
C GLY A 59 13.18 -6.63 3.26
N ASP A 60 14.13 -7.35 3.84
CA ASP A 60 15.44 -7.61 3.24
C ASP A 60 15.46 -8.81 2.28
N LYS A 61 14.32 -9.48 2.06
CA LYS A 61 14.24 -10.70 1.24
C LYS A 61 13.47 -10.47 -0.05
N THR A 62 14.09 -10.78 -1.19
CA THR A 62 13.35 -10.91 -2.46
C THR A 62 12.72 -12.29 -2.55
N LEU A 63 11.39 -12.36 -2.63
CA LEU A 63 10.65 -13.61 -2.72
C LEU A 63 9.91 -13.70 -4.04
N ARG A 64 9.81 -14.92 -4.57
CA ARG A 64 9.03 -15.22 -5.77
C ARG A 64 7.55 -15.25 -5.43
N LEU A 65 6.74 -14.64 -6.28
CA LEU A 65 5.30 -14.66 -6.17
C LEU A 65 4.75 -15.89 -6.90
N ALA A 66 3.84 -16.62 -6.27
CA ALA A 66 3.18 -17.75 -6.91
C ALA A 66 2.23 -17.25 -8.04
N ALA A 67 2.00 -18.08 -9.06
CA ALA A 67 1.03 -17.76 -10.11
C ALA A 67 -0.41 -17.63 -9.56
N SER A 68 -0.69 -18.30 -8.44
CA SER A 68 -1.95 -18.25 -7.69
C SER A 68 -1.97 -17.19 -6.59
N LEU A 69 -1.06 -16.20 -6.63
CA LEU A 69 -0.95 -15.15 -5.62
C LEU A 69 -2.30 -14.45 -5.41
N GLN A 70 -2.75 -14.41 -4.15
CA GLN A 70 -3.89 -13.62 -3.72
C GLN A 70 -3.42 -12.51 -2.79
N ILE A 71 -3.51 -11.27 -3.25
CA ILE A 71 -3.33 -10.09 -2.42
C ILE A 71 -4.69 -9.68 -1.87
N ARG A 72 -4.80 -9.62 -0.56
CA ARG A 72 -6.04 -9.30 0.14
C ARG A 72 -5.89 -7.99 0.88
N ASP A 73 -6.84 -7.09 0.69
CA ASP A 73 -6.94 -5.87 1.47
C ASP A 73 -7.36 -6.17 2.92
N THR A 74 -7.35 -5.14 3.74
CA THR A 74 -7.88 -5.11 5.09
C THR A 74 -9.29 -5.68 5.23
N GLN A 75 -10.14 -5.43 4.23
CA GLN A 75 -11.51 -5.97 4.18
C GLN A 75 -11.59 -7.40 3.61
N ASN A 76 -10.46 -8.12 3.53
CA ASN A 76 -10.33 -9.46 2.96
C ASN A 76 -10.77 -9.56 1.49
N ARG A 77 -10.82 -8.42 0.79
CA ARG A 77 -11.13 -8.32 -0.64
C ARG A 77 -9.88 -8.55 -1.46
N ILE A 78 -9.99 -9.22 -2.60
CA ILE A 78 -8.86 -9.39 -3.50
C ILE A 78 -8.56 -8.05 -4.17
N VAL A 79 -7.30 -7.59 -4.06
CA VAL A 79 -6.80 -6.38 -4.72
C VAL A 79 -5.78 -6.75 -5.79
N MET A 80 -5.72 -5.93 -6.84
CA MET A 80 -4.80 -6.17 -7.95
C MET A 80 -3.39 -5.71 -7.58
N SER A 81 -2.38 -6.48 -7.98
CA SER A 81 -0.97 -6.17 -7.76
C SER A 81 -0.55 -4.77 -8.21
N GLY A 82 -1.16 -4.23 -9.27
CA GLY A 82 -0.84 -2.90 -9.81
C GLY A 82 -1.31 -1.72 -8.94
N THR A 83 -2.15 -1.94 -7.94
CA THR A 83 -2.57 -0.88 -7.01
C THR A 83 -1.53 -0.63 -5.93
N LEU A 84 -0.55 -1.52 -5.76
CA LEU A 84 0.51 -1.40 -4.77
C LEU A 84 1.69 -0.65 -5.36
N GLN A 85 1.61 0.68 -5.37
CA GLN A 85 2.69 1.54 -5.88
C GLN A 85 3.73 1.92 -4.82
N GLN A 86 3.42 1.70 -3.55
CA GLN A 86 4.29 2.05 -2.42
C GLN A 86 4.57 0.81 -1.56
N PRO A 87 5.71 0.78 -0.84
CA PRO A 87 5.99 -0.27 0.13
C PRO A 87 4.95 -0.24 1.26
N ILE A 88 4.35 -1.39 1.56
CA ILE A 88 3.29 -1.51 2.56
C ILE A 88 3.56 -2.65 3.53
N PRO A 89 3.18 -2.52 4.81
CA PRO A 89 3.25 -3.64 5.74
C PRO A 89 2.24 -4.72 5.33
N VAL A 90 2.71 -5.95 5.22
CA VAL A 90 1.88 -7.10 4.88
C VAL A 90 2.24 -8.32 5.70
N LEU A 91 1.27 -9.21 5.83
CA LEU A 91 1.51 -10.60 6.22
C LEU A 91 1.52 -11.46 4.97
N TYR A 92 2.39 -12.43 4.92
CA TYR A 92 2.46 -13.32 3.78
C TYR A 92 2.53 -14.78 4.20
N LYS A 93 1.98 -15.65 3.35
CA LYS A 93 2.07 -17.10 3.47
C LYS A 93 2.82 -17.67 2.28
N LEU A 94 3.79 -18.52 2.58
CA LEU A 94 4.54 -19.28 1.60
C LEU A 94 3.82 -20.59 1.26
N ASP A 95 3.98 -21.01 0.01
CA ASP A 95 3.57 -22.31 -0.50
C ASP A 95 4.64 -23.39 -0.24
N GLU A 96 4.35 -24.65 -0.59
CA GLU A 96 5.29 -25.78 -0.46
C GLU A 96 6.61 -25.56 -1.24
N TYR A 97 6.57 -24.78 -2.32
CA TYR A 97 7.74 -24.41 -3.11
C TYR A 97 8.47 -23.14 -2.62
N GLY A 98 8.07 -22.59 -1.46
CA GLY A 98 8.66 -21.36 -0.91
C GLY A 98 8.30 -20.08 -1.68
N SER A 99 7.32 -20.14 -2.59
CA SER A 99 6.77 -18.96 -3.27
C SER A 99 5.64 -18.35 -2.46
N VAL A 100 5.48 -17.03 -2.52
CA VAL A 100 4.41 -16.32 -1.81
C VAL A 100 3.06 -16.62 -2.48
N GLN A 101 2.18 -17.33 -1.78
CA GLN A 101 0.86 -17.72 -2.26
C GLN A 101 -0.21 -16.71 -1.85
N ARG A 102 -0.09 -16.13 -0.66
CA ARG A 102 -1.12 -15.24 -0.11
C ARG A 102 -0.47 -14.09 0.62
N VAL A 103 -1.00 -12.90 0.40
CA VAL A 103 -0.56 -11.66 1.03
C VAL A 103 -1.78 -10.95 1.61
N TRP A 104 -1.67 -10.45 2.82
CA TRP A 104 -2.67 -9.61 3.46
C TRP A 104 -2.06 -8.25 3.73
N VAL A 105 -2.67 -7.21 3.15
CA VAL A 105 -2.34 -5.81 3.39
C VAL A 105 -2.81 -5.43 4.79
N LEU A 106 -1.94 -4.74 5.52
CA LEU A 106 -2.22 -4.23 6.85
C LEU A 106 -2.28 -2.71 6.82
N THR A 107 -3.12 -2.13 7.68
CA THR A 107 -2.95 -0.74 8.07
C THR A 107 -1.73 -0.59 8.99
N GLN A 108 -1.28 0.64 9.20
CA GLN A 108 -0.17 0.91 10.11
C GLN A 108 -0.49 0.46 11.55
N GLU A 109 -1.70 0.73 12.02
CA GLU A 109 -2.19 0.30 13.34
C GLU A 109 -2.19 -1.23 13.47
N GLU A 110 -2.63 -1.94 12.42
CA GLU A 110 -2.64 -3.40 12.42
C GLU A 110 -1.24 -4.02 12.35
N ALA A 111 -0.28 -3.33 11.71
CA ALA A 111 1.11 -3.76 11.69
C ALA A 111 1.71 -3.73 13.10
N GLU A 112 1.40 -2.71 13.90
CA GLU A 112 1.83 -2.61 15.30
C GLU A 112 1.20 -3.70 16.17
N VAL A 113 -0.09 -3.99 15.97
CA VAL A 113 -0.77 -5.10 16.67
C VAL A 113 -0.20 -6.45 16.24
N ALA A 114 0.09 -6.65 14.96
CA ALA A 114 0.71 -7.87 14.45
C ALA A 114 2.10 -8.09 15.05
N ASP A 115 2.93 -7.04 15.12
CA ASP A 115 4.25 -7.10 15.76
C ASP A 115 4.14 -7.52 17.23
N GLN A 116 3.22 -6.91 17.98
CA GLN A 116 2.97 -7.27 19.37
C GLN A 116 2.49 -8.72 19.53
N LEU A 117 1.59 -9.19 18.68
CA LEU A 117 1.11 -10.59 18.70
C LEU A 117 2.22 -11.59 18.38
N ILE A 118 3.09 -11.27 17.41
CA ILE A 118 4.26 -12.10 17.09
C ILE A 118 5.20 -12.17 18.30
N LYS A 119 5.50 -11.03 18.93
CA LYS A 119 6.34 -10.95 20.13
C LYS A 119 5.73 -11.69 21.32
N GLN A 120 4.42 -11.62 21.50
CA GLN A 120 3.70 -12.37 22.54
C GLN A 120 3.75 -13.88 22.28
N LYS A 121 3.55 -14.35 21.05
CA LYS A 121 3.71 -15.77 20.71
C LYS A 121 5.12 -16.28 20.99
N SER A 122 6.15 -15.49 20.68
CA SER A 122 7.53 -15.85 21.00
C SER A 122 7.80 -15.90 22.50
N SER A 123 7.09 -15.10 23.30
CA SER A 123 7.25 -15.04 24.76
C SER A 123 6.45 -16.13 25.50
N ALA A 124 5.29 -16.53 24.98
CA ALA A 124 4.44 -17.57 25.55
C ALA A 124 4.94 -19.01 25.26
N GLN A 125 5.88 -19.16 24.34
CA GLN A 125 6.48 -20.45 23.98
C GLN A 125 7.75 -20.77 24.79
N LYS A 126 8.08 -19.96 25.79
CA LYS A 126 9.23 -20.14 26.68
C LYS A 126 8.76 -20.45 28.10
#